data_AF-A0A9D6NNU3-F1
#
_entry.id   AF-A0A9D6NNU3-F1
#
_cell.length_a   1.000
_cell.length_b   1.000
_cell.length_c   1.000
_cell.angle_alpha   90.00
_cell.angle_beta   90.00
_cell.angle_gamma   90.00
#
_symmetry.space_group_name_H-M   'P 1'
#
loop_
_entity.id
_entity.type
_entity.pdbx_description
1 polymer ?
#
loop_
_entity_poly.entity_id
_entity_poly.type
_entity_poly.pdbx_seq_one_letter_code
_entity_poly.pdbx_strand_id
1 'polypeptide(L)' 'MDREQEIYKLIVEDIFMVIEDNEMDIKIEESDISFIEEKVGEIIDWRSAIEIALWELKNKKAEKV' A
#
# COMPACT_ATOMS: atom_id res chain seq x y z
N MET A 1 5.36 21.12 -13.14
CA MET A 1 4.44 20.39 -12.26
C MET A 1 3.73 19.39 -13.13
N ASP A 2 3.83 18.09 -12.84
CA ASP A 2 2.69 17.18 -12.96
C ASP A 2 3.05 15.74 -12.62
N ARG A 3 2.04 15.07 -12.05
CA ARG A 3 1.90 13.67 -11.65
C ARG A 3 2.39 13.37 -10.24
N GLU A 4 1.48 13.58 -9.29
CA GLU A 4 1.31 12.63 -8.19
C GLU A 4 1.27 11.23 -8.80
N GLN A 5 2.41 10.54 -8.77
CA GLN A 5 2.46 9.12 -9.06
C GLN A 5 2.18 8.42 -7.73
N GLU A 6 0.89 8.23 -7.43
CA GLU A 6 0.47 7.43 -6.28
C GLU A 6 1.01 6.00 -6.46
N ILE A 7 1.88 5.58 -5.54
CA ILE A 7 2.48 4.23 -5.55
C ILE A 7 1.53 3.21 -4.90
N TYR A 8 0.66 3.68 -4.01
CA TYR A 8 -0.35 2.87 -3.32
C TYR A 8 -1.58 3.73 -3.03
N LYS A 9 -2.76 3.15 -3.25
CA LYS A 9 -4.05 3.73 -2.87
C LYS A 9 -4.89 2.60 -2.28
N LEU A 10 -5.23 2.72 -1.00
CA LEU A 10 -6.24 1.87 -0.40
C LEU A 10 -7.59 2.39 -0.89
N ILE A 11 -8.40 1.52 -1.52
CA ILE A 11 -9.80 1.86 -1.80
C ILE A 11 -10.70 1.17 -0.79
N VAL A 12 -11.87 1.77 -0.55
CA VAL A 12 -12.84 1.27 0.43
C VAL A 12 -13.26 -0.17 0.09
N GLU A 13 -13.34 -0.50 -1.20
CA GLU A 13 -13.61 -1.84 -1.69
C GLU A 13 -12.57 -2.87 -1.20
N ASP A 14 -11.29 -2.51 -1.07
CA ASP A 14 -10.26 -3.42 -0.55
C ASP A 14 -10.54 -3.83 0.89
N ILE A 15 -11.01 -2.87 1.70
CA ILE A 15 -11.38 -3.10 3.10
C ILE A 15 -12.55 -4.08 3.17
N PHE A 16 -13.59 -3.86 2.35
CA PHE A 16 -14.76 -4.74 2.32
C PHE A 16 -14.44 -6.15 1.80
N MET A 17 -13.58 -6.27 0.77
CA MET A 17 -13.11 -7.58 0.30
C MET A 17 -12.39 -8.34 1.42
N VAL A 18 -11.50 -7.68 2.17
CA VAL A 18 -10.79 -8.33 3.28
C VAL A 18 -11.76 -8.80 4.37
N ILE A 19 -12.79 -8.02 4.69
CA ILE A 19 -13.84 -8.42 5.65
C ILE A 19 -14.57 -9.67 5.15
N GLU A 20 -14.98 -9.67 3.89
CA GLU A 20 -15.72 -10.79 3.28
C GLU A 20 -14.86 -12.06 3.19
N ASP A 21 -13.65 -11.96 2.66
CA ASP A 21 -12.70 -13.07 2.51
C ASP A 21 -12.32 -13.73 3.83
N ASN A 22 -12.38 -12.97 4.93
CA ASN A 22 -12.05 -13.45 6.27
C ASN A 22 -13.28 -13.67 7.17
N GLU A 23 -14.50 -13.60 6.61
CA GLU A 23 -15.77 -13.77 7.33
C GLU A 23 -15.86 -12.93 8.62
N MET A 24 -15.36 -11.70 8.58
CA MET A 24 -15.32 -10.81 9.75
C MET A 24 -16.70 -10.19 9.99
N ASP A 25 -17.32 -10.48 11.13
CA ASP A 25 -18.58 -9.82 11.55
C ASP A 25 -18.29 -8.44 12.16
N ILE A 26 -17.90 -7.49 11.30
CA ILE A 26 -17.64 -6.10 11.67
C ILE A 26 -18.38 -5.15 10.75
N LYS A 27 -19.06 -4.17 11.34
CA LYS A 27 -19.69 -3.06 10.61
C LYS A 27 -18.76 -1.86 10.64
N ILE A 28 -18.42 -1.35 9.45
CA ILE A 28 -17.47 -0.24 9.29
C ILE A 28 -18.22 1.03 8.88
N GLU A 29 -17.87 2.14 9.51
CA GLU A 29 -18.36 3.47 9.18
C GLU A 29 -17.27 4.31 8.49
N GLU A 30 -17.65 5.42 7.86
CA GLU A 30 -16.72 6.26 7.11
C GLU A 30 -15.55 6.78 7.97
N SER A 31 -15.79 7.01 9.26
CA SER A 31 -14.75 7.41 10.22
C SER A 31 -13.70 6.32 10.49
N ASP A 32 -14.04 5.05 10.32
CA ASP A 32 -13.15 3.92 10.56
C ASP A 32 -12.17 3.71 9.40
N ILE A 33 -12.53 4.18 8.20
CA ILE A 33 -11.69 4.08 7.00
C ILE A 33 -10.37 4.81 7.23
N SER A 34 -10.41 6.04 7.76
CA SER A 34 -9.21 6.82 8.09
C SER A 34 -8.30 6.10 9.09
N PHE A 35 -8.89 5.41 10.08
CA PHE A 35 -8.12 4.61 11.03
C PHE A 35 -7.43 3.41 10.36
N ILE A 36 -8.13 2.72 9.46
CA ILE A 36 -7.56 1.58 8.73
C ILE A 36 -6.44 2.05 7.80
N GLU A 37 -6.62 3.16 7.07
CA GLU A 37 -5.60 3.76 6.23
C GLU A 37 -4.33 4.09 7.02
N GLU A 38 -4.47 4.75 8.17
CA GLU A 38 -3.35 5.07 9.05
C GLU A 38 -2.63 3.81 9.52
N LYS A 39 -3.37 2.78 9.98
CA LYS A 39 -2.78 1.53 10.45
C LYS A 39 -2.09 0.73 9.37
N VAL A 40 -2.66 0.62 8.19
CA VAL A 40 -2.01 -0.02 7.05
C VAL A 40 -0.73 0.72 6.68
N GLY A 41 -0.76 2.06 6.70
CA GLY A 41 0.41 2.91 6.46
C GLY A 41 1.52 2.73 7.49
N GLU A 42 1.20 2.49 8.76
CA GLU A 42 2.17 2.18 9.82
C GLU A 42 2.81 0.79 9.66
N ILE A 43 2.03 -0.20 9.21
CA ILE A 43 2.47 -1.60 9.13
C ILE A 43 3.38 -1.83 7.91
N ILE A 44 3.07 -1.21 6.79
CA ILE A 44 3.84 -1.39 5.56
C ILE A 44 5.13 -0.55 5.67
N ASP A 45 6.28 -1.20 5.81
CA ASP A 45 7.59 -0.55 5.61
C ASP A 45 7.85 -0.29 4.11
N TRP A 46 7.01 0.57 3.55
CA TRP A 46 7.01 0.93 2.13
C TRP A 46 8.35 1.56 1.76
N ARG A 47 8.99 2.26 2.71
CA ARG A 47 10.27 2.92 2.49
C ARG A 47 11.38 1.90 2.24
N SER A 48 11.52 0.88 3.08
CA SER A 48 12.53 -0.16 2.86
C SER A 48 12.21 -1.03 1.65
N ALA A 49 10.94 -1.32 1.38
CA ALA A 49 10.54 -2.02 0.15
C ALA A 49 10.95 -1.25 -1.11
N ILE A 50 10.73 0.08 -1.13
CA ILE A 50 11.16 0.95 -2.23
C ILE A 50 12.70 1.00 -2.33
N GLU A 51 13.41 1.10 -1.20
CA GLU A 51 14.87 1.13 -1.20
C GLU A 51 15.45 -0.14 -1.84
N ILE A 52 14.95 -1.32 -1.46
CA ILE A 52 15.36 -2.59 -2.05
C ILE A 52 15.10 -2.60 -3.56
N ALA A 53 13.89 -2.23 -4.00
CA ALA A 53 13.53 -2.19 -5.41
C ALA A 53 14.42 -1.23 -6.22
N LEU A 54 14.81 -0.09 -5.65
CA LEU A 54 15.72 0.87 -6.28
C LEU A 54 17.14 0.31 -6.40
N TRP A 55 17.64 -0.40 -5.38
CA TRP A 55 18.93 -1.08 -5.45
C TRP A 55 18.97 -2.16 -6.54
N GLU A 56 17.94 -3.00 -6.61
CA GLU A 56 17.82 -4.01 -7.65
C GLU A 56 17.75 -3.39 -9.05
N LEU A 57 16.97 -2.32 -9.22
CA LEU A 57 16.87 -1.59 -10.48
C LEU A 57 18.21 -0.99 -10.90
N LYS A 58 18.97 -0.44 -9.95
CA LYS A 58 20.32 0.09 -10.20
C LYS A 58 21.26 -1.00 -10.68
N ASN A 59 21.28 -2.16 -10.03
CA ASN A 59 22.13 -3.29 -10.41
C ASN A 59 21.76 -3.82 -11.80
N LYS A 60 20.46 -4.01 -12.07
CA LYS A 60 19.95 -4.43 -13.38
C LYS A 60 20.31 -3.47 -14.51
N LYS A 61 20.42 -2.17 -14.23
CA LYS A 61 20.86 -1.17 -15.21
C LYS A 61 22.38 -1.20 -15.43
N ALA A 62 23.16 -1.51 -14.39
CA ALA A 62 24.61 -1.62 -14.48
C ALA A 62 25.08 -2.85 -15.28
N GLU A 63 24.33 -3.96 -15.23
CA GLU A 63 24.62 -5.19 -16.01
C GLU A 63 24.38 -5.04 -17.52
N LYS A 64 23.68 -3.99 -17.95
CA LYS A 64 23.37 -3.71 -19.37
C LYS A 64 24.40 -2.81 -20.05
N VAL A 65 25.47 -2.43 -19.36
CA VAL A 65 26.56 -1.56 -19.84
C VAL A 65 27.81 -2.38 -20.09
#